data_AF-T0ZQ12-F1
#
_entry.id   AF-T0ZQ12-F1
#
_cell.length_a   1.000
_cell.length_b   1.000
_cell.length_c   1.000
_cell.angle_alpha   90.00
_cell.angle_beta   90.00
_cell.angle_gamma   90.00
#
_symmetry.space_group_name_H-M   'P 1'
#
loop_
_entity.id
_entity.type
_entity.pdbx_description
1 polymer ?
#
loop_
_entity_poly.entity_id
_entity_poly.type
_entity_poly.pdbx_seq_one_letter_code
_entity_poly.pdbx_strand_id
1 'polypeptide(L)'
;AASTAIRRTRFTAGSGGTIEAVLARVQALGSRYVCVTGGEPLAQPGCPELLLRLCDAGLRVSIETSGAMSLAEVDARVVRVVDVKTPGSGEESRNRYEELARLEAKDQVKFVICDRADYEWSAAKVRELALQERCGVLFSPSHAQLAAPELAEWILADRLPVRFQIQLHKVLWGNVPGR
;
A
#
# COMPACT_ATOMS: atom_id res chain seq x y z
N ALA A 1 13.61 -21.94 -11.84
CA ALA A 1 13.35 -20.79 -12.73
C ALA A 1 13.11 -19.55 -11.86
N ALA A 2 13.93 -18.50 -12.05
CA ALA A 2 13.91 -17.18 -11.40
C ALA A 2 13.55 -17.11 -9.90
N SER A 3 14.55 -17.29 -9.04
CA SER A 3 14.52 -16.79 -7.65
C SER A 3 14.44 -15.26 -7.70
N THR A 4 13.23 -14.70 -7.61
CA THR A 4 13.05 -13.26 -7.40
C THR A 4 13.22 -13.02 -5.91
N ALA A 5 14.46 -12.74 -5.48
CA ALA A 5 14.69 -12.22 -4.14
C ALA A 5 13.92 -10.90 -4.01
N ILE A 6 12.89 -10.89 -3.17
CA ILE A 6 12.17 -9.66 -2.80
C ILE A 6 13.14 -8.83 -1.96
N ARG A 7 13.92 -7.96 -2.62
CA ARG A 7 14.74 -6.96 -1.92
C ARG A 7 13.87 -5.75 -1.60
N ARG A 8 13.31 -5.73 -0.39
CA ARG A 8 12.71 -4.51 0.17
C ARG A 8 13.82 -3.63 0.71
N THR A 9 13.84 -2.36 0.31
CA THR A 9 14.78 -1.37 0.85
C THR A 9 13.97 -0.20 1.36
N ARG A 10 14.08 0.08 2.67
CA ARG A 10 13.42 1.21 3.33
C ARG A 10 14.38 2.40 3.30
N PHE A 11 13.90 3.54 2.82
CA PHE A 11 14.62 4.81 2.91
C PHE A 11 13.94 5.67 3.97
N THR A 12 14.73 6.23 4.88
CA THR A 12 14.26 7.21 5.84
C THR A 12 14.68 8.59 5.34
N ALA A 13 13.71 9.47 5.15
CA ALA A 13 13.97 10.90 4.98
C ALA A 13 14.72 11.39 6.22
N GLY A 14 16.01 11.73 6.04
CA GLY A 14 16.89 12.10 7.16
C GLY A 14 18.37 11.89 6.88
N SER A 15 18.76 11.05 5.92
CA SER A 15 20.19 10.85 5.58
C SER A 15 20.73 11.81 4.50
N GLY A 16 20.05 12.93 4.21
CA GLY A 16 20.56 13.97 3.30
C GLY A 16 20.86 13.52 1.87
N GLY A 17 20.27 12.41 1.40
CA GLY A 17 20.49 11.90 0.05
C GLY A 17 19.70 12.68 -1.00
N THR A 18 20.35 13.05 -2.10
CA THR A 18 19.68 13.59 -3.28
C THR A 18 18.86 12.50 -3.99
N ILE A 19 17.92 12.90 -4.84
CA ILE A 19 17.14 11.95 -5.67
C ILE A 19 18.08 11.10 -6.54
N GLU A 20 19.17 11.72 -7.03
CA GLU A 20 20.22 11.05 -7.80
C GLU A 20 20.90 9.94 -6.99
N ALA A 21 21.17 10.17 -5.70
CA ALA A 21 21.76 9.15 -4.83
C ALA A 21 20.80 7.97 -4.60
N VAL A 22 19.49 8.25 -4.47
CA VAL A 22 18.46 7.20 -4.36
C VAL A 22 18.38 6.39 -5.65
N LEU A 23 18.35 7.03 -6.82
CA LEU A 23 18.32 6.36 -8.12
C LEU A 23 19.54 5.45 -8.33
N ALA A 24 20.74 5.98 -8.08
CA ALA A 24 21.97 5.21 -8.20
C ALA A 24 21.95 3.97 -7.28
N ARG A 25 21.45 4.14 -6.05
CA ARG A 25 21.33 3.04 -5.09
C ARG A 25 20.32 1.99 -5.53
N VAL A 26 19.16 2.41 -6.03
CA VAL A 26 18.12 1.50 -6.54
C VAL A 26 18.65 0.71 -7.75
N GLN A 27 19.34 1.36 -8.68
CA GLN A 27 19.96 0.70 -9.83
C GLN A 27 21.01 -0.32 -9.40
N ALA A 28 21.86 0.01 -8.42
CA ALA A 28 22.87 -0.91 -7.89
C ALA A 28 22.28 -2.17 -7.24
N LEU A 29 21.02 -2.12 -6.78
CA LEU A 29 20.32 -3.30 -6.25
C LEU A 29 19.82 -4.25 -7.35
N GLY A 30 19.77 -3.80 -8.61
CA GLY A 30 19.36 -4.62 -9.76
C GLY A 30 17.87 -5.01 -9.75
N SER A 31 17.03 -4.37 -8.95
CA SER A 31 15.59 -4.65 -8.91
C SER A 31 14.87 -3.93 -10.04
N ARG A 32 13.92 -4.62 -10.69
CA ARG A 32 13.00 -4.00 -11.66
C ARG A 32 11.79 -3.35 -10.99
N TYR A 33 11.48 -3.74 -9.75
CA TYR A 33 10.31 -3.29 -9.00
C TYR A 33 10.75 -2.48 -7.81
N VAL A 34 10.13 -1.32 -7.62
CA VAL A 34 10.42 -0.40 -6.51
C VAL A 34 9.10 -0.03 -5.86
N CYS A 35 8.99 -0.31 -4.56
CA CYS A 35 7.89 0.21 -3.75
C CYS A 35 8.41 1.37 -2.92
N VAL A 36 7.84 2.56 -3.12
CA VAL A 36 8.06 3.74 -2.30
C VAL A 36 7.05 3.71 -1.15
N THR A 37 7.55 3.68 0.07
CA THR A 37 6.76 3.61 1.31
C THR A 37 7.55 4.24 2.45
N GLY A 38 7.03 4.25 3.68
CA GLY A 38 7.71 4.83 4.84
C GLY A 38 6.74 5.25 5.93
N GLY A 39 6.91 6.47 6.45
CA GLY A 39 5.81 7.15 7.13
C GLY A 39 4.69 7.46 6.13
N GLU A 40 4.31 8.73 5.99
CA GLU A 40 3.51 9.13 4.83
C GLU A 40 4.46 9.59 3.70
N PRO A 41 4.68 8.80 2.63
CA PRO A 41 5.60 9.18 1.56
C PRO A 41 5.20 10.50 0.89
N LEU A 42 3.91 10.75 0.68
CA LEU A 42 3.41 11.96 0.03
C LEU A 42 3.47 13.21 0.92
N ALA A 43 3.82 13.07 2.20
CA ALA A 43 4.13 14.21 3.05
C ALA A 43 5.54 14.77 2.82
N GLN A 44 6.37 14.06 2.05
CA GLN A 44 7.72 14.52 1.71
C GLN A 44 7.69 15.32 0.39
N PRO A 45 8.15 16.59 0.36
CA PRO A 45 8.05 17.44 -0.82
C PRO A 45 8.70 16.87 -2.09
N GLY A 46 9.76 16.07 -1.94
CA GLY A 46 10.46 15.45 -3.07
C GLY A 46 9.86 14.13 -3.57
N CYS A 47 8.77 13.63 -2.95
CA CYS A 47 8.22 12.33 -3.31
C CYS A 47 7.66 12.27 -4.75
N PRO A 48 6.86 13.25 -5.24
CA PRO A 48 6.39 13.23 -6.63
C PRO A 48 7.54 13.19 -7.65
N GLU A 49 8.56 14.01 -7.47
CA GLU A 49 9.75 14.03 -8.34
C GLU A 49 10.51 12.69 -8.29
N LEU A 50 10.68 12.10 -7.10
CA LEU A 50 11.32 10.79 -6.98
C LEU A 50 10.55 9.70 -7.76
N LEU A 51 9.23 9.69 -7.65
CA LEU A 51 8.37 8.72 -8.36
C LEU A 51 8.49 8.87 -9.88
N LEU A 52 8.44 10.10 -10.37
CA LEU A 52 8.63 10.45 -11.78
C LEU A 52 9.98 9.91 -12.29
N ARG A 53 11.07 10.24 -11.59
CA ARG A 53 12.43 9.88 -12.00
C ARG A 53 12.70 8.38 -11.94
N LEU A 54 12.10 7.66 -10.99
CA LEU A 54 12.16 6.20 -10.96
C LEU A 54 11.46 5.58 -12.17
N CYS A 55 10.30 6.13 -12.58
CA CYS A 55 9.61 5.67 -13.77
C CYS A 55 10.41 5.99 -15.05
N ASP A 56 11.04 7.15 -15.14
CA ASP A 56 11.89 7.55 -16.27
C ASP A 56 13.15 6.68 -16.39
N ALA A 57 13.64 6.14 -15.27
CA ALA A 57 14.70 5.14 -15.26
C ALA A 57 14.24 3.74 -15.71
N GLY A 58 12.98 3.58 -16.17
CA GLY A 58 12.42 2.33 -16.68
C GLY A 58 12.02 1.32 -15.60
N LEU A 59 11.90 1.76 -14.34
CA LEU A 59 11.52 0.89 -13.23
C LEU A 59 10.00 0.77 -13.12
N ARG A 60 9.53 -0.36 -12.58
CA ARG A 60 8.12 -0.57 -12.23
C ARG A 60 7.90 -0.07 -10.80
N VAL A 61 7.26 1.08 -10.67
CA VAL A 61 7.11 1.78 -9.40
C VAL A 61 5.71 1.56 -8.81
N SER A 62 5.67 1.29 -7.51
CA SER A 62 4.45 1.39 -6.70
C SER A 62 4.66 2.32 -5.52
N ILE A 63 3.58 2.87 -4.98
CA ILE A 63 3.58 3.64 -3.74
C ILE A 63 2.59 3.04 -2.75
N GLU A 64 3.01 2.84 -1.50
CA GLU A 64 2.11 2.52 -0.38
C GLU A 64 1.92 3.79 0.47
N THR A 65 0.70 4.31 0.54
CA THR A 65 0.33 5.58 1.23
C THR A 65 -0.87 5.38 2.15
N SER A 66 -1.01 6.24 3.17
CA SER A 66 -2.12 6.18 4.15
C SER A 66 -3.45 6.74 3.64
N GLY A 67 -3.50 7.33 2.43
CA GLY A 67 -4.69 7.99 1.92
C GLY A 67 -5.01 9.33 2.58
N ALA A 68 -4.14 9.84 3.46
CA ALA A 68 -4.28 11.15 4.10
C ALA A 68 -3.82 12.32 3.22
N MET A 69 -3.11 12.04 2.11
CA MET A 69 -2.54 13.03 1.20
C MET A 69 -3.17 12.95 -0.19
N SER A 70 -3.09 14.04 -0.95
CA SER A 70 -3.57 14.09 -2.33
C SER A 70 -2.75 13.17 -3.24
N LEU A 71 -3.43 12.47 -4.14
CA LEU A 71 -2.81 11.61 -5.16
C LEU A 71 -2.61 12.37 -6.48
N ALA A 72 -3.02 13.63 -6.58
CA ALA A 72 -3.04 14.40 -7.82
C ALA A 72 -1.66 14.55 -8.50
N GLU A 73 -0.59 14.62 -7.70
CA GLU A 73 0.78 14.79 -8.20
C GLU A 73 1.52 13.45 -8.43
N VAL A 74 0.85 12.31 -8.19
CA VAL A 74 1.46 11.01 -8.41
C VAL A 74 1.43 10.67 -9.90
N ASP A 75 2.61 10.50 -10.50
CA ASP A 75 2.79 10.09 -11.90
C ASP A 75 1.88 8.89 -12.25
N ALA A 76 1.19 8.98 -13.39
CA ALA A 76 0.21 8.00 -13.81
C ALA A 76 0.79 6.59 -14.05
N ARG A 77 2.11 6.42 -14.22
CA ARG A 77 2.76 5.11 -14.36
C ARG A 77 2.90 4.37 -13.04
N VAL A 78 2.83 5.09 -11.91
CA VAL A 78 2.96 4.51 -10.57
C VAL A 78 1.69 3.75 -10.20
N VAL A 79 1.86 2.54 -9.66
CA VAL A 79 0.76 1.79 -9.03
C VAL A 79 0.56 2.30 -7.61
N ARG A 80 -0.65 2.74 -7.29
CA ARG A 80 -1.01 3.27 -5.98
C ARG A 80 -1.63 2.17 -5.13
N VAL A 81 -1.13 2.00 -3.91
CA VAL A 81 -1.70 1.15 -2.87
C VAL A 81 -2.08 2.06 -1.72
N VAL A 82 -3.38 2.29 -1.56
CA VAL A 82 -3.91 3.25 -0.57
C VAL A 82 -4.49 2.49 0.62
N ASP A 83 -3.96 2.76 1.81
CA ASP A 83 -4.39 2.14 3.05
C ASP A 83 -5.57 2.91 3.65
N VAL A 84 -6.80 2.44 3.43
CA VAL A 84 -7.98 3.01 4.09
C VAL A 84 -7.95 2.66 5.57
N LYS A 85 -8.04 3.69 6.41
CA LYS A 85 -8.01 3.58 7.86
C LYS A 85 -9.38 3.18 8.37
N THR A 86 -9.44 2.04 9.05
CA THR A 86 -10.67 1.55 9.66
C THR A 86 -10.94 2.27 11.00
N PRO A 87 -12.17 2.23 11.53
CA PRO A 87 -12.49 2.76 12.85
C PRO A 87 -11.56 2.22 13.96
N GLY A 88 -11.28 0.91 13.95
CA GLY A 88 -10.38 0.26 14.90
C GLY A 88 -8.93 0.73 14.83
N SER A 89 -8.52 1.42 13.76
CA SER A 89 -7.20 2.04 13.67
C SER A 89 -7.12 3.38 14.41
N GLY A 90 -8.25 3.97 14.81
CA GLY A 90 -8.34 5.30 15.43
C GLY A 90 -8.04 6.47 14.49
N GLU A 91 -7.89 6.23 13.19
CA GLU A 91 -7.43 7.21 12.20
C GLU A 91 -8.40 7.32 11.00
N GLU A 92 -9.62 6.79 11.13
CA GLU A 92 -10.65 6.81 10.08
C GLU A 92 -10.90 8.24 9.54
N SER A 93 -10.89 9.24 10.41
CA SER A 93 -11.12 10.65 10.06
C SER A 93 -10.04 11.25 9.15
N ARG A 94 -8.90 10.56 8.96
CA ARG A 94 -7.85 10.99 8.02
C ARG A 94 -8.08 10.50 6.60
N ASN A 95 -9.05 9.62 6.36
CA ASN A 95 -9.32 9.12 5.02
C ASN A 95 -9.85 10.24 4.12
N ARG A 96 -9.24 10.37 2.94
CA ARG A 96 -9.70 11.27 1.87
C ARG A 96 -10.37 10.46 0.78
N TYR A 97 -11.64 10.12 0.99
CA TYR A 97 -12.38 9.24 0.08
C TYR A 97 -12.51 9.83 -1.33
N GLU A 98 -12.50 11.15 -1.47
CA GLU A 98 -12.48 11.84 -2.76
C GLU A 98 -11.25 11.48 -3.61
N GLU A 99 -10.12 11.16 -2.98
CA GLU A 99 -8.90 10.75 -3.68
C GLU A 99 -9.00 9.33 -4.23
N LEU A 100 -9.85 8.47 -3.64
CA LEU A 100 -10.08 7.12 -4.15
C LEU A 100 -10.75 7.13 -5.54
N ALA A 101 -11.45 8.21 -5.89
CA ALA A 101 -12.03 8.38 -7.23
C ALA A 101 -10.96 8.56 -8.33
N ARG A 102 -9.70 8.83 -7.97
CA ARG A 102 -8.56 8.92 -8.92
C ARG A 102 -7.93 7.57 -9.22
N LEU A 103 -8.29 6.52 -8.49
CA LEU A 103 -7.71 5.19 -8.67
C LEU A 103 -8.20 4.55 -9.97
N GLU A 104 -7.31 3.76 -10.57
CA GLU A 104 -7.56 3.00 -11.79
C GLU A 104 -7.45 1.49 -11.53
N ALA A 105 -7.75 0.67 -12.54
CA ALA A 105 -7.75 -0.79 -12.43
C ALA A 105 -6.39 -1.40 -12.01
N LYS A 106 -5.28 -0.68 -12.24
CA LYS A 106 -3.94 -1.11 -11.82
C LYS A 106 -3.66 -0.85 -10.33
N ASP A 107 -4.41 0.07 -9.72
CA ASP A 107 -4.24 0.52 -8.35
C ASP A 107 -4.97 -0.41 -7.38
N GLN A 108 -4.73 -0.20 -6.08
CA GLN A 108 -5.28 -1.02 -5.01
C GLN A 108 -5.69 -0.18 -3.81
N VAL A 109 -6.80 -0.55 -3.19
CA VAL A 109 -7.17 -0.10 -1.85
C VAL A 109 -6.97 -1.24 -0.88
N LYS A 110 -6.32 -0.96 0.25
CA LYS A 110 -6.03 -1.94 1.30
C LYS A 110 -6.72 -1.54 2.59
N PHE A 111 -7.55 -2.43 3.12
CA PHE A 111 -8.12 -2.33 4.45
C PHE A 111 -7.32 -3.24 5.39
N VAL A 112 -6.79 -2.67 6.48
CA VAL A 112 -6.20 -3.45 7.57
C VAL A 112 -7.26 -3.63 8.64
N ILE A 113 -7.76 -4.85 8.77
CA ILE A 113 -8.92 -5.19 9.59
C ILE A 113 -8.45 -5.57 11.00
N CYS A 114 -8.90 -4.84 12.01
CA CYS A 114 -8.53 -5.08 13.41
C CYS A 114 -9.46 -6.07 14.11
N ASP A 115 -10.74 -6.09 13.75
CA ASP A 115 -11.77 -6.91 14.37
C ASP A 115 -12.99 -7.11 13.44
N ARG A 116 -14.08 -7.68 13.98
CA ARG A 116 -15.32 -7.92 13.24
C ARG A 116 -16.04 -6.63 12.85
N ALA A 117 -16.01 -5.60 13.69
CA ALA A 117 -16.67 -4.32 13.39
C ALA A 117 -15.96 -3.62 12.22
N ASP A 118 -14.62 -3.64 12.20
CA ASP A 118 -13.81 -3.16 11.08
C ASP A 118 -14.09 -3.92 9.79
N TYR A 119 -14.29 -5.23 9.86
CA TYR A 119 -14.64 -6.04 8.69
C TYR A 119 -15.99 -5.61 8.09
N GLU A 120 -17.03 -5.49 8.92
CA GLU A 120 -18.37 -5.12 8.48
C GLU A 120 -18.39 -3.69 7.92
N TRP A 121 -17.72 -2.76 8.61
CA TRP A 121 -17.53 -1.40 8.14
C TRP A 121 -16.80 -1.35 6.80
N SER A 122 -15.72 -2.11 6.64
CA SER A 122 -14.94 -2.14 5.40
C SER A 122 -15.76 -2.71 4.24
N ALA A 123 -16.51 -3.79 4.49
CA ALA A 123 -17.39 -4.39 3.48
C ALA A 123 -18.51 -3.41 3.05
N ALA A 124 -19.05 -2.63 3.98
CA ALA A 124 -20.01 -1.56 3.66
C ALA A 124 -19.34 -0.46 2.81
N LYS A 125 -18.14 0.00 3.21
CA LYS A 125 -17.41 1.06 2.51
C LYS A 125 -17.02 0.68 1.08
N VAL A 126 -16.62 -0.58 0.87
CA VAL A 126 -16.33 -1.12 -0.47
C VAL A 126 -17.54 -0.98 -1.39
N ARG A 127 -18.73 -1.35 -0.91
CA ARG A 127 -19.98 -1.23 -1.68
C ARG A 127 -20.38 0.22 -1.90
N GLU A 128 -20.35 1.04 -0.85
CA GLU A 128 -20.70 2.47 -0.89
C GLU A 128 -19.89 3.23 -1.93
N LEU A 129 -18.58 2.96 -2.02
CA LEU A 129 -17.67 3.65 -2.92
C LEU A 129 -17.45 2.90 -4.26
N ALA A 130 -18.15 1.78 -4.47
CA ALA A 130 -18.02 0.90 -5.63
C ALA A 130 -16.55 0.55 -5.97
N LEU A 131 -15.71 0.32 -4.95
CA LEU A 131 -14.26 0.19 -5.13
C LEU A 131 -13.88 -0.99 -6.03
N GLN A 132 -14.66 -2.08 -5.96
CA GLN A 132 -14.47 -3.29 -6.76
C GLN A 132 -14.63 -3.08 -8.27
N GLU A 133 -15.38 -2.06 -8.68
CA GLU A 133 -15.57 -1.70 -10.08
C GLU A 133 -14.42 -0.83 -10.61
N ARG A 134 -13.62 -0.27 -9.70
CA ARG A 134 -12.58 0.71 -10.00
C ARG A 134 -11.17 0.12 -9.94
N CYS A 135 -10.86 -0.59 -8.86
CA CYS A 135 -9.50 -1.01 -8.53
C CYS A 135 -9.48 -2.30 -7.70
N GLY A 136 -8.29 -2.85 -7.46
CA GLY A 136 -8.15 -4.03 -6.61
C GLY A 136 -8.45 -3.71 -5.15
N VAL A 137 -9.32 -4.47 -4.50
CA VAL A 137 -9.59 -4.33 -3.06
C VAL A 137 -8.89 -5.45 -2.29
N LEU A 138 -8.07 -5.07 -1.31
CA LEU A 138 -7.32 -5.97 -0.44
C LEU A 138 -7.85 -5.89 0.99
N PHE A 139 -8.15 -7.04 1.58
CA PHE A 139 -8.43 -7.16 3.02
C PHE A 139 -7.25 -7.88 3.68
N SER A 140 -6.66 -7.24 4.68
CA SER A 140 -5.51 -7.77 5.42
C SER A 140 -5.81 -7.80 6.90
N PRO A 141 -5.55 -8.91 7.61
CA PRO A 141 -5.71 -8.94 9.05
C PRO A 141 -4.61 -8.08 9.70
N SER A 142 -4.98 -7.33 10.74
CA SER A 142 -4.01 -6.71 11.64
C SER A 142 -3.23 -7.81 12.37
N HIS A 143 -1.92 -7.87 12.13
CA HIS A 143 -1.07 -9.00 12.53
C HIS A 143 -1.16 -9.40 14.02
N ALA A 144 -1.42 -8.46 14.92
CA ALA A 144 -1.46 -8.70 16.36
C ALA A 144 -2.88 -8.76 16.94
N GLN A 145 -3.91 -8.42 16.15
CA GLN A 145 -5.28 -8.23 16.65
C GLN A 145 -6.28 -9.22 16.04
N LEU A 146 -6.08 -9.61 14.78
CA LEU A 146 -7.00 -10.50 14.06
C LEU A 146 -6.25 -11.70 13.49
N ALA A 147 -6.75 -12.90 13.78
CA ALA A 147 -6.19 -14.11 13.22
C ALA A 147 -6.48 -14.19 11.70
N ALA A 148 -5.46 -14.50 10.91
CA ALA A 148 -5.59 -14.59 9.46
C ALA A 148 -6.69 -15.57 8.99
N PRO A 149 -6.84 -16.79 9.57
CA PRO A 149 -7.93 -17.69 9.21
C PRO A 149 -9.31 -17.10 9.49
N GLU A 150 -9.46 -16.37 10.61
CA GLU A 150 -10.74 -15.79 10.99
C GLU A 150 -11.24 -14.77 9.97
N LEU A 151 -10.37 -13.86 9.52
CA LEU A 151 -10.72 -12.92 8.43
C LEU A 151 -11.04 -13.65 7.12
N ALA A 152 -10.29 -14.71 6.81
CA ALA A 152 -10.55 -15.50 5.60
C ALA A 152 -11.93 -16.17 5.63
N GLU A 153 -12.31 -16.76 6.77
CA GLU A 153 -13.64 -17.36 6.97
C GLU A 153 -14.76 -16.32 6.81
N TRP A 154 -14.59 -15.10 7.33
CA TRP A 154 -15.58 -14.04 7.13
C TRP A 154 -15.77 -13.66 5.66
N ILE A 155 -14.67 -13.47 4.93
CA ILE A 155 -14.70 -13.16 3.49
C ILE A 155 -15.38 -14.27 2.70
N LEU A 156 -15.09 -15.53 3.03
CA LEU A 156 -15.69 -16.70 2.38
C LEU A 156 -17.19 -16.82 2.67
N ALA A 157 -17.59 -16.66 3.93
CA ALA A 157 -18.98 -16.72 4.36
C ALA A 157 -19.85 -15.69 3.61
N ASP A 158 -19.35 -14.46 3.49
CA ASP A 158 -20.07 -13.37 2.82
C ASP A 158 -19.89 -13.35 1.30
N ARG A 159 -19.01 -14.20 0.76
CA ARG A 159 -18.61 -14.22 -0.66
C ARG A 159 -18.19 -12.84 -1.15
N LEU A 160 -17.50 -12.09 -0.30
CA LEU A 160 -17.11 -10.71 -0.58
C LEU A 160 -16.06 -10.71 -1.71
N PRO A 161 -16.26 -9.93 -2.81
CA PRO A 161 -15.36 -9.96 -3.97
C PRO A 161 -14.09 -9.13 -3.73
N VAL A 162 -13.32 -9.51 -2.72
CA VAL A 162 -12.05 -8.88 -2.32
C VAL A 162 -10.92 -9.90 -2.34
N ARG A 163 -9.68 -9.43 -2.37
CA ARG A 163 -8.50 -10.30 -2.24
C ARG A 163 -8.03 -10.31 -0.81
N PHE A 164 -7.89 -11.50 -0.25
CA PHE A 164 -7.25 -11.69 1.04
C PHE A 164 -5.72 -11.53 0.90
N GLN A 165 -5.11 -10.73 1.78
CA GLN A 165 -3.67 -10.52 1.80
C GLN A 165 -3.14 -10.56 3.23
N ILE A 166 -2.11 -11.34 3.49
CA ILE A 166 -1.37 -11.28 4.76
C ILE A 166 -0.14 -10.38 4.63
N GLN A 167 0.31 -9.81 5.75
CA GLN A 167 1.59 -9.12 5.84
C GLN A 167 2.74 -10.14 5.78
N LEU A 168 3.04 -10.65 4.58
CA LEU A 168 3.97 -11.76 4.36
C LEU A 168 5.35 -11.54 4.99
N HIS A 169 5.84 -10.30 5.00
CA HIS A 169 7.11 -9.96 5.64
C HIS A 169 7.13 -10.26 7.15
N LYS A 170 5.99 -10.12 7.85
CA LYS A 170 5.88 -10.48 9.27
C LYS A 170 5.88 -11.99 9.47
N VAL A 171 5.35 -12.74 8.51
CA VAL A 171 5.41 -14.21 8.55
C VAL A 171 6.83 -14.72 8.30
N LEU A 172 7.54 -14.11 7.35
CA LEU A 172 8.88 -14.54 6.95
C LEU A 172 9.99 -14.04 7.89
N TRP A 173 9.89 -12.81 8.37
CA TRP A 173 10.96 -12.12 9.10
C TRP A 173 10.49 -11.46 10.40
N GLY A 174 9.21 -11.56 10.78
CA GLY A 174 8.68 -10.85 11.94
C GLY A 174 8.69 -9.32 11.76
N ASN A 175 8.79 -8.59 12.87
CA ASN A 175 8.85 -7.12 12.86
C ASN A 175 10.30 -6.60 12.72
N VAL A 176 11.09 -7.16 11.80
CA VAL A 176 12.47 -6.74 11.56
C VAL A 176 12.51 -5.58 10.55
N PRO A 177 12.99 -4.38 10.94
CA PRO A 177 13.11 -3.26 10.00
C PRO A 177 14.03 -3.60 8.81
N GLY A 178 13.58 -3.27 7.59
CA GLY A 178 14.39 -3.41 6.37
C GLY A 178 14.45 -4.84 5.78
N ARG A 179 13.53 -5.73 6.18
CA ARG A 179 13.39 -7.08 5.64
C ARG A 179 12.00 -7.29 5.03
#